data_AF-A0A9E2PU72-F1
#
_entry.id   AF-A0A9E2PU72-F1
#
_cell.length_a   1.000
_cell.length_b   1.000
_cell.length_c   1.000
_cell.angle_alpha   90.00
_cell.angle_beta   90.00
_cell.angle_gamma   90.00
#
_symmetry.space_group_name_H-M   'P 1'
#
loop_
_entity.id
_entity.type
_entity.pdbx_description
1 polymer ?
#
loop_
_entity_poly.entity_id
_entity_poly.type
_entity_poly.pdbx_seq_one_letter_code
_entity_poly.pdbx_strand_id
1 'polypeptide(L)'
;MDLTTLAKVKALLELAETDWDGLINELIVAVSERCASYCNRDFENKSRVEYHDGGGRYLYLRGLPVVGSISSIYGSDTWEWASGDLIGADYYFLQ
;
A
#
# COMPACT_ATOMS: atom_id res chain seq x y z
N MET A 1 1.58 -4.72 -8.33
CA MET A 1 0.96 -3.90 -9.40
C MET A 1 2.06 -3.20 -10.18
N ASP A 2 1.95 -3.17 -11.50
CA ASP A 2 2.89 -2.47 -12.37
C ASP A 2 2.58 -0.96 -12.40
N LEU A 3 3.60 -0.13 -12.26
CA LEU A 3 3.46 1.33 -12.22
C LEU A 3 3.31 1.96 -13.62
N THR A 4 3.59 1.20 -14.67
CA THR A 4 3.48 1.63 -16.06
C THR A 4 3.03 0.46 -16.93
N THR A 5 2.90 0.70 -18.22
CA THR A 5 2.45 -0.29 -19.20
C THR A 5 3.51 -0.45 -20.28
N LEU A 6 3.59 -1.65 -20.88
CA LEU A 6 4.43 -1.93 -22.05
C LEU A 6 4.28 -0.86 -23.15
N ALA A 7 3.04 -0.46 -23.48
CA ALA A 7 2.77 0.55 -24.51
C ALA A 7 3.44 1.91 -24.21
N LYS A 8 3.40 2.38 -22.96
CA LYS A 8 4.05 3.63 -22.54
C LYS A 8 5.57 3.54 -22.63
N VAL A 9 6.14 2.39 -22.25
CA VAL A 9 7.59 2.17 -22.33
C VAL A 9 8.05 2.10 -23.78
N LYS A 10 7.32 1.39 -24.63
CA LYS A 10 7.59 1.33 -26.08
C LYS A 10 7.47 2.68 -26.76
N ALA A 11 6.46 3.47 -26.39
CA ALA A 11 6.32 4.84 -26.88
C ALA A 11 7.51 5.72 -26.45
N LEU A 12 8.00 5.57 -25.22
CA LEU A 12 9.17 6.31 -24.73
C LEU A 12 10.47 5.90 -25.45
N LEU A 13 10.62 4.61 -25.76
CA LEU A 13 11.80 4.07 -26.44
C LEU A 13 11.73 4.17 -27.97
N GLU A 14 10.65 4.73 -28.52
CA GLU A 14 10.38 4.78 -29.96
C GLU A 14 10.44 3.39 -30.64
N LEU A 15 9.98 2.35 -29.93
CA LEU A 15 10.10 0.95 -30.32
C LEU A 15 8.76 0.38 -30.81
N ALA A 16 8.66 0.05 -32.10
CA ALA A 16 7.45 -0.54 -32.69
C ALA A 16 7.43 -2.08 -32.70
N GLU A 17 8.60 -2.71 -32.73
CA GLU A 17 8.77 -4.17 -32.78
C GLU A 17 8.39 -4.86 -31.45
N THR A 18 8.15 -6.17 -31.49
CA THR A 18 7.65 -6.96 -30.36
C THR A 18 8.69 -7.92 -29.78
N ASP A 19 9.88 -7.99 -30.37
CA ASP A 19 10.93 -8.96 -30.01
C ASP A 19 11.38 -8.81 -28.55
N TRP A 20 11.28 -7.60 -28.01
CA TRP A 20 11.70 -7.25 -26.65
C TRP A 20 10.56 -7.17 -25.64
N ASP A 21 9.31 -7.42 -26.05
CA ASP A 21 8.13 -7.21 -25.19
C ASP A 21 8.21 -8.06 -23.91
N GLY A 22 8.76 -9.27 -23.99
CA GLY A 22 9.01 -10.13 -22.83
C GLY A 22 9.97 -9.49 -21.84
N LEU A 23 11.16 -9.09 -22.31
CA LEU A 23 12.17 -8.43 -21.47
C LEU A 23 11.64 -7.11 -20.89
N ILE A 24 10.93 -6.31 -21.68
CA ILE A 24 10.38 -5.04 -21.21
C ILE A 24 9.35 -5.28 -20.09
N ASN A 25 8.50 -6.29 -20.22
CA ASN A 25 7.56 -6.64 -19.15
C ASN A 25 8.27 -7.09 -17.87
N GLU A 26 9.32 -7.92 -17.96
CA GLU A 26 10.12 -8.31 -16.79
C GLU A 26 10.76 -7.10 -16.11
N LEU A 27 11.29 -6.15 -16.90
CA LEU A 27 11.87 -4.91 -16.38
C LEU A 27 10.82 -4.00 -15.74
N ILE A 28 9.61 -3.92 -16.31
CA ILE A 28 8.50 -3.15 -15.72
C ILE A 28 8.17 -3.69 -14.32
N VAL A 29 8.06 -5.01 -14.17
CA VAL A 29 7.78 -5.64 -12.87
C VAL A 29 8.91 -5.33 -11.88
N ALA A 30 10.16 -5.64 -12.25
CA ALA A 30 11.31 -5.45 -11.37
C ALA A 30 11.51 -4.00 -10.93
N VAL A 31 11.30 -3.03 -11.84
CA VAL A 31 11.40 -1.61 -11.50
C VAL A 31 10.21 -1.16 -10.64
N SER A 32 9.00 -1.65 -10.91
CA SER A 32 7.82 -1.35 -10.08
C SER A 32 8.02 -1.81 -8.64
N GLU A 33 8.53 -3.03 -8.45
CA GLU A 33 8.88 -3.57 -7.13
C GLU A 33 9.99 -2.75 -6.44
N ARG A 34 11.02 -2.37 -7.20
CA ARG A 34 12.09 -1.51 -6.69
C ARG A 34 11.57 -0.16 -6.24
N CYS A 35 10.65 0.46 -6.99
CA CYS A 35 10.01 1.72 -6.61
C CYS A 35 9.18 1.56 -5.32
N ALA A 36 8.41 0.49 -5.21
CA ALA A 36 7.63 0.20 -4.00
C ALA A 36 8.53 0.02 -2.77
N SER A 37 9.63 -0.72 -2.93
CA SER A 37 10.63 -0.93 -1.87
C SER A 37 11.35 0.35 -1.48
N TYR A 38 11.80 1.15 -2.47
CA TYR A 38 12.49 2.41 -2.22
C TYR A 38 11.61 3.43 -1.49
N CYS A 39 10.34 3.54 -1.91
CA CYS A 39 9.37 4.43 -1.25
C CYS A 39 8.80 3.82 0.04
N ASN A 40 9.15 2.57 0.37
CA ASN A 40 8.54 1.77 1.44
C ASN A 40 7.01 1.89 1.44
N ARG A 41 6.41 1.81 0.25
CA ARG A 41 5.01 2.15 0.03
C ARG A 41 4.38 1.20 -0.97
N ASP A 42 3.13 0.87 -0.68
CA ASP A 42 2.26 0.23 -1.64
C ASP A 42 1.55 1.29 -2.48
N PHE A 43 1.69 1.20 -3.80
CA PHE A 43 1.04 2.10 -4.75
C PHE A 43 -0.37 1.64 -5.13
N GLU A 44 -0.75 0.42 -4.76
CA GLU A 44 -2.09 -0.11 -4.97
C GLU A 44 -3.03 0.34 -3.84
N ASN A 45 -4.22 0.81 -4.22
CA ASN A 45 -5.29 1.06 -3.26
C ASN A 45 -5.89 -0.28 -2.84
N LYS A 46 -5.61 -0.70 -1.61
CA LYS A 46 -6.12 -1.94 -1.05
C LYS A 46 -6.46 -1.82 0.43
N SER A 47 -7.42 -2.61 0.88
CA SER A 47 -7.74 -2.81 2.29
C SER A 47 -6.61 -3.53 3.01
N ARG A 48 -6.29 -3.09 4.22
CA ARG A 48 -5.27 -3.72 5.06
C ARG A 48 -5.67 -3.67 6.53
N VAL A 49 -5.22 -4.67 7.28
CA VAL A 49 -5.25 -4.67 8.74
C VAL A 49 -3.83 -4.38 9.22
N GLU A 50 -3.65 -3.32 10.00
CA GLU A 50 -2.37 -2.97 10.62
C GLU A 50 -2.43 -3.21 12.13
N TYR A 51 -1.34 -3.74 12.66
CA TYR A 51 -1.18 -3.94 14.10
C TYR A 51 -0.15 -2.92 14.61
N HIS A 52 -0.55 -2.20 15.65
CA HIS A 52 0.26 -1.17 16.27
C HIS A 52 0.34 -1.42 17.76
N ASP A 53 1.48 -1.09 18.35
CA ASP A 53 1.58 -0.97 19.80
C ASP A 53 0.84 0.32 20.21
N GLY A 54 -0.01 0.19 21.23
CA GLY A 54 -0.81 1.28 21.77
C GLY A 54 -0.03 2.16 22.74
N GLY A 55 -0.74 3.02 23.48
CA GLY A 55 -0.18 3.79 24.60
C GLY A 55 0.24 5.23 24.27
N GLY A 56 0.31 5.60 23.00
CA GLY A 56 0.47 6.98 22.56
C GLY A 56 -0.86 7.69 22.26
N ARG A 57 -0.86 9.02 22.22
CA ARG A 57 -2.02 9.82 21.74
C ARG A 57 -2.27 9.65 20.24
N TYR A 58 -1.24 9.29 19.48
CA TYR A 58 -1.29 9.19 18.02
C TYR A 58 -0.79 7.83 17.56
N LEU A 59 -1.44 7.29 16.53
CA LEU A 59 -1.01 6.11 15.80
C LEU A 59 -0.58 6.54 14.39
N TYR A 60 0.61 6.11 13.98
CA TYR A 60 1.13 6.37 12.63
C TYR A 60 0.90 5.14 11.77
N LEU A 61 -0.02 5.27 10.81
CA LEU A 61 -0.33 4.23 9.83
C LEU A 61 0.82 4.09 8.83
N ARG A 62 1.12 2.86 8.43
CA ARG A 62 2.16 2.55 7.43
C ARG A 62 1.59 2.66 6.01
N GLY A 63 0.31 2.34 5.81
CA GLY A 63 -0.38 2.39 4.53
C GLY A 63 -0.94 3.76 4.14
N LEU A 64 -0.09 4.79 4.08
CA LEU A 64 -0.50 6.12 3.62
C LEU A 64 -0.48 6.22 2.08
N PRO A 65 -1.45 6.94 1.47
CA PRO A 65 -2.50 7.74 2.09
C PRO A 65 -3.73 6.86 2.38
N VAL A 66 -4.43 7.14 3.48
CA VAL A 66 -5.74 6.52 3.69
C VAL A 66 -6.75 7.26 2.83
N VAL A 67 -7.25 6.59 1.79
CA VAL A 67 -8.30 7.13 0.92
C VAL A 67 -9.64 6.64 1.44
N GLY A 68 -10.49 7.56 1.90
CA GLY A 68 -11.78 7.25 2.51
C GLY A 68 -11.73 7.23 4.03
N SER A 69 -12.24 6.17 4.65
CA SER A 69 -12.34 6.04 6.11
C SER A 69 -11.69 4.76 6.61
N ILE A 70 -11.23 4.77 7.86
CA ILE A 70 -10.84 3.58 8.60
C ILE A 70 -12.11 2.77 8.89
N SER A 71 -12.13 1.48 8.54
CA SER A 71 -13.32 0.64 8.73
C SER A 71 -13.65 0.37 10.21
N SER A 72 -12.62 0.07 11.01
CA SER A 72 -12.75 -0.25 12.43
C SER A 72 -11.39 -0.24 13.11
N ILE A 73 -11.35 0.09 14.41
CA ILE A 73 -10.16 -0.05 15.26
C ILE A 73 -10.54 -0.90 16.46
N TYR A 74 -9.72 -1.89 16.78
CA TYR A 74 -9.88 -2.76 17.95
C TYR A 74 -8.73 -2.50 18.92
N GLY A 75 -9.05 -2.33 20.20
CA GLY A 75 -8.09 -2.20 21.30
C GLY A 75 -8.06 -3.45 22.15
N SER A 76 -6.87 -3.85 22.62
CA SER A 76 -6.71 -4.98 23.53
C SER A 76 -5.54 -4.75 24.48
N ASP A 77 -5.78 -4.93 25.78
CA ASP A 77 -4.76 -4.81 26.83
C ASP A 77 -3.99 -6.12 27.03
N THR A 78 -4.42 -7.21 26.39
CA THR A 78 -3.87 -8.57 26.56
C THR A 78 -3.14 -9.09 25.32
N TRP A 79 -2.95 -8.24 24.30
CA TRP A 79 -2.39 -8.63 22.98
C TRP A 79 -3.25 -9.65 22.20
N GLU A 80 -4.48 -9.90 22.65
CA GLU A 80 -5.46 -10.72 21.93
C GLU A 80 -6.42 -9.83 21.14
N TRP A 81 -6.29 -9.82 19.80
CA TRP A 81 -7.05 -8.91 18.94
C TRP A 81 -8.43 -9.43 18.56
N ALA A 82 -8.62 -10.75 18.52
CA ALA A 82 -9.91 -11.37 18.20
C ALA A 82 -10.96 -11.16 19.30
N SER A 83 -10.51 -10.93 20.53
CA SER A 83 -11.30 -10.63 21.72
C SER A 83 -11.23 -9.14 22.11
N GLY A 84 -10.58 -8.32 21.29
CA GLY A 84 -10.41 -6.89 21.55
C GLY A 84 -11.73 -6.12 21.46
N ASP A 85 -11.80 -4.99 22.16
CA ASP A 85 -12.95 -4.12 22.17
C ASP A 85 -12.94 -3.18 20.96
N LEU A 86 -14.10 -3.04 20.31
CA LEU A 86 -14.28 -2.08 19.23
C LEU A 86 -14.22 -0.65 19.80
N ILE A 87 -13.28 0.14 19.30
CA ILE A 87 -13.17 1.56 19.65
C ILE A 87 -14.19 2.34 18.80
N GLY A 88 -15.06 3.09 19.47
CA GLY A 88 -16.07 3.92 18.80
C GLY A 88 -15.45 4.99 17.90
N ALA A 89 -16.09 5.28 16.77
CA ALA A 89 -15.59 6.24 15.78
C ALA A 89 -15.39 7.67 16.34
N ASP A 90 -16.13 8.05 17.38
CA ASP A 90 -16.00 9.36 18.02
C ASP A 90 -14.69 9.54 18.80
N TYR A 91 -13.94 8.45 19.06
CA TYR A 91 -12.68 8.48 19.82
C TYR A 91 -11.45 8.69 18.95
N TYR A 92 -11.58 8.66 17.62
CA TYR A 92 -10.45 8.83 16.71
C TYR A 92 -10.84 9.65 15.47
N PHE A 93 -9.84 10.26 14.86
CA PHE A 93 -9.99 10.93 13.58
C PHE A 93 -8.67 10.84 12.81
N LEU A 94 -8.75 10.84 11.49
CA LEU A 94 -7.59 10.90 10.61
C LEU A 94 -7.19 12.39 10.47
N GLN A 95 -5.93 12.71 10.76
CA GLN A 95 -5.35 14.03 10.50
C GLN A 95 -4.65 14.08 9.15
#